data_AF-A0A6J0PDW2-F1
#
_entry.id   AF-A0A6J0PDW2-F1
#
_cell.length_a   1.000
_cell.length_b   1.000
_cell.length_c   1.000
_cell.angle_alpha   90.00
_cell.angle_beta   90.00
_cell.angle_gamma   90.00
#
_symmetry.space_group_name_H-M   'P 1'
#
loop_
_entity.id
_entity.type
_entity.pdbx_description
1 polymer ?
#
loop_
_entity_poly.entity_id
_entity_poly.type
_entity_poly.pdbx_seq_one_letter_code
_entity_poly.pdbx_strand_id
1 'polypeptide(L)'
;MEVWVIRKKIKGSLVAALVVERLYWVGRMRKLELLWSSLKGGSESCDLSTVQVQQTNTGQKHGYDPIFEVEVKNLCRCELTNVYLWSEGFASSMSVDPKLFRQEGSGFLVNDGKGIPSLMSVKFQYAWDRAYKMTPSATQEDCAGERNRCEELLLGNKWLPGAVGLVGAAVLFS
;
A
#
# COMPACT_ATOMS: atom_id res chain seq x y z
N MET A 1 -29.77 -63.94 10.49
CA MET A 1 -30.51 -63.25 11.55
C MET A 1 -30.60 -61.79 11.16
N GLU A 2 -31.72 -61.10 11.09
CA GLU A 2 -33.16 -61.36 11.04
C GLU A 2 -33.69 -60.07 10.39
N VAL A 3 -34.71 -60.24 9.57
CA VAL A 3 -35.27 -59.25 8.67
C VAL A 3 -35.94 -58.11 9.44
N TRP A 4 -35.73 -56.85 9.03
CA TRP A 4 -36.71 -55.79 9.23
C TRP A 4 -36.99 -55.05 7.93
N VAL A 5 -38.21 -55.26 7.44
CA VAL A 5 -38.83 -54.56 6.31
C VAL A 5 -39.35 -53.21 6.81
N ILE A 6 -38.87 -52.10 6.25
CA ILE A 6 -39.57 -50.82 6.35
C ILE A 6 -40.15 -50.48 4.99
N ARG A 7 -41.44 -50.77 4.83
CA ARG A 7 -42.24 -50.23 3.72
C ARG A 7 -42.49 -48.76 3.99
N LYS A 8 -41.88 -47.87 3.20
CA LYS A 8 -42.40 -46.50 3.01
C LYS A 8 -42.76 -46.30 1.54
N LYS A 9 -44.07 -46.33 1.29
CA LYS A 9 -44.69 -45.90 0.04
C LYS A 9 -45.10 -44.45 0.24
N ILE A 10 -44.33 -43.51 -0.31
CA ILE A 10 -44.75 -42.10 -0.40
C ILE A 10 -44.73 -41.73 -1.88
N LYS A 11 -45.90 -41.24 -2.30
CA LYS A 11 -46.33 -41.00 -3.68
C LYS A 11 -45.44 -39.95 -4.33
N GLY A 12 -45.26 -40.10 -5.64
CA GLY A 12 -44.33 -39.33 -6.44
C GLY A 12 -44.43 -37.83 -6.25
N SER A 13 -43.27 -37.20 -6.18
CA SER A 13 -42.86 -36.18 -7.14
C SER A 13 -41.37 -35.95 -6.92
N LEU A 14 -40.61 -35.98 -8.01
CA LEU A 14 -39.17 -35.77 -8.03
C LEU A 14 -38.86 -34.35 -7.58
N VAL A 15 -38.26 -34.18 -6.40
CA VAL A 15 -37.43 -33.01 -6.12
C VAL A 15 -36.29 -33.41 -5.19
N ALA A 16 -35.09 -33.06 -5.62
CA ALA A 16 -33.80 -33.54 -5.16
C ALA A 16 -33.55 -33.37 -3.65
N ALA A 17 -32.86 -34.35 -3.07
CA ALA A 17 -32.14 -34.18 -1.81
C ALA A 17 -30.78 -34.87 -1.93
N LEU A 18 -29.71 -34.11 -1.71
CA LEU A 18 -28.71 -34.45 -0.71
C LEU A 18 -27.83 -33.22 -0.45
N VAL A 19 -28.09 -32.63 0.71
CA VAL A 19 -27.12 -31.85 1.47
C VAL A 19 -26.18 -32.85 2.17
N VAL A 20 -24.99 -32.37 2.55
CA VAL A 20 -24.15 -32.79 3.70
C VAL A 20 -22.74 -33.23 3.32
N GLU A 21 -21.85 -32.25 3.48
CA GLU A 21 -20.55 -32.24 4.17
C GLU A 21 -19.46 -33.29 3.88
N ARG A 22 -18.26 -32.73 3.67
CA ARG A 22 -16.91 -33.17 4.08
C ARG A 22 -16.85 -34.54 4.75
N LEU A 23 -15.88 -35.37 4.34
CA LEU A 23 -14.70 -35.73 5.14
C LEU A 23 -13.76 -36.65 4.32
N TYR A 24 -12.54 -36.16 4.10
CA TYR A 24 -11.23 -36.83 4.08
C TYR A 24 -10.83 -37.89 3.02
N TRP A 25 -9.89 -37.43 2.17
CA TRP A 25 -8.56 -38.02 1.86
C TRP A 25 -8.43 -39.54 1.66
N VAL A 26 -7.97 -39.94 0.46
CA VAL A 26 -6.59 -40.40 0.15
C VAL A 26 -6.63 -41.03 -1.24
N GLY A 27 -5.92 -40.46 -2.22
CA GLY A 27 -5.95 -41.04 -3.58
C GLY A 27 -5.13 -40.37 -4.67
N ARG A 28 -3.87 -40.02 -4.41
CA ARG A 28 -2.73 -40.12 -5.35
C ARG A 28 -2.88 -39.48 -6.77
N MET A 29 -2.20 -38.33 -6.93
CA MET A 29 -1.44 -37.88 -8.12
C MET A 29 -2.23 -37.46 -9.39
N ARG A 30 -2.16 -36.16 -9.73
CA ARG A 30 -1.27 -35.61 -10.76
C ARG A 30 -1.48 -34.09 -10.89
N LYS A 31 -0.49 -33.35 -10.41
CA LYS A 31 0.18 -32.19 -11.02
C LYS A 31 -0.61 -31.39 -12.09
N LEU A 32 -0.62 -30.07 -11.86
CA LEU A 32 -1.05 -28.92 -12.68
C LEU A 32 -2.49 -28.41 -12.46
N GLU A 33 -2.59 -27.08 -12.55
CA GLU A 33 -3.79 -26.25 -12.54
C GLU A 33 -4.44 -26.05 -11.16
N LEU A 34 -3.97 -25.03 -10.42
CA LEU A 34 -4.75 -23.85 -10.04
C LEU A 34 -3.79 -22.82 -9.42
N LEU A 35 -2.84 -22.36 -10.24
CA LEU A 35 -2.11 -21.12 -10.02
C LEU A 35 -3.01 -19.99 -10.51
N TRP A 36 -3.99 -19.57 -9.70
CA TRP A 36 -4.72 -18.35 -9.99
C TRP A 36 -4.95 -17.57 -8.70
N SER A 37 -4.86 -16.25 -8.82
CA SER A 37 -5.20 -15.28 -7.79
C SER A 37 -4.12 -14.99 -6.74
N SER A 38 -3.03 -14.40 -7.18
CA SER A 38 -2.69 -13.00 -6.83
C SER A 38 -1.18 -12.82 -6.87
N LEU A 39 -0.65 -12.49 -8.05
CA LEU A 39 0.47 -11.56 -8.08
C LEU A 39 -0.11 -10.19 -7.71
N LYS A 40 -0.34 -9.96 -6.42
CA LYS A 40 -0.33 -8.59 -5.90
C LYS A 40 1.12 -8.14 -6.06
N GLY A 41 1.45 -7.57 -7.22
CA GLY A 41 2.53 -6.60 -7.29
C GLY A 41 2.08 -5.42 -6.44
N GLY A 42 2.23 -5.53 -5.12
CA GLY A 42 2.03 -4.41 -4.23
C GLY A 42 3.22 -3.50 -4.43
N SER A 43 3.00 -2.33 -5.03
CA SER A 43 3.76 -1.18 -4.57
C SER A 43 3.56 -1.16 -3.06
N GLU A 44 4.61 -1.39 -2.28
CA GLU A 44 4.53 -1.23 -0.83
C GLU A 44 4.20 0.24 -0.59
N SER A 45 2.91 0.55 -0.39
CA SER A 45 2.43 1.88 -0.07
C SER A 45 3.08 2.31 1.23
N CYS A 46 3.49 3.57 1.31
CA CYS A 46 4.14 4.06 2.50
C CYS A 46 3.12 4.40 3.58
N ASP A 47 3.12 3.60 4.64
CA ASP A 47 2.30 3.86 5.81
C ASP A 47 2.84 5.04 6.62
N LEU A 48 1.96 5.67 7.42
CA LEU A 48 2.34 6.74 8.36
C LEU A 48 3.44 6.33 9.36
N SER A 49 3.61 5.02 9.59
CA SER A 49 4.67 4.45 10.42
C SER A 49 6.08 4.67 9.84
N THR A 50 6.19 4.95 8.54
CA THR A 50 7.46 5.26 7.86
C THR A 50 7.93 6.70 8.13
N VAL A 51 7.08 7.56 8.66
CA VAL A 51 7.49 8.90 9.11
C VAL A 51 7.94 8.81 10.56
N GLN A 52 9.24 8.94 10.77
CA GLN A 52 9.83 8.95 12.09
C GLN A 52 9.92 10.39 12.61
N VAL A 53 9.37 10.64 13.79
CA VAL A 53 9.51 11.93 14.48
C VAL A 53 10.37 11.73 15.72
N GLN A 54 11.52 12.38 15.77
CA GLN A 54 12.41 12.37 16.91
C GLN A 54 12.50 13.77 17.51
N GLN A 55 12.58 13.86 18.84
CA GLN A 55 12.76 15.12 19.54
C GLN A 55 13.92 15.02 20.50
N THR A 56 14.79 16.03 20.46
CA THR A 56 16.00 16.10 21.27
C THR A 56 16.05 17.45 21.98
N ASN A 57 16.24 17.44 23.30
CA ASN A 57 16.54 18.66 24.05
C ASN A 57 17.95 19.12 23.69
N THR A 58 18.11 20.35 23.21
CA THR A 58 19.42 20.87 22.75
C THR A 58 20.31 21.31 23.90
N GLY A 59 19.78 21.40 25.12
CA GLY A 59 20.45 21.98 26.29
C GLY A 59 20.43 23.51 26.32
N GLN A 60 20.02 24.17 25.23
CA GLN A 60 19.86 25.61 25.14
C GLN A 60 18.49 26.05 25.68
N LYS A 61 18.33 27.35 25.94
CA LYS A 61 17.06 27.93 26.43
C LYS A 61 16.72 29.21 25.67
N HIS A 62 15.42 29.44 25.48
CA HIS A 62 14.85 30.71 25.04
C HIS A 62 14.10 31.33 26.22
N GLY A 63 14.70 32.34 26.86
CA GLY A 63 14.23 32.82 28.16
C GLY A 63 14.39 31.75 29.24
N TYR A 64 13.28 31.28 29.80
CA TYR A 64 13.27 30.20 30.80
C TYR A 64 12.98 28.81 30.21
N ASP A 65 12.50 28.76 28.97
CA ASP A 65 12.05 27.52 28.34
C ASP A 65 13.20 26.80 27.63
N PRO A 66 13.36 25.47 27.81
CA PRO A 66 14.32 24.70 27.05
C PRO A 66 13.96 24.62 25.56
N ILE A 67 14.99 24.54 24.73
CA ILE A 67 14.86 24.39 23.27
C ILE A 67 14.90 22.90 22.91
N PHE A 68 13.94 22.48 22.09
CA PHE A 68 13.86 21.15 21.51
C PHE A 68 14.05 21.24 20.00
N GLU A 69 14.89 20.36 19.46
CA GLU A 69 14.98 20.09 18.03
C GLU A 69 14.09 18.91 17.68
N VAL A 70 13.18 19.12 16.72
CA VAL A 70 12.36 18.08 16.11
C VAL A 70 13.01 17.68 14.79
N GLU A 71 13.22 16.39 14.60
CA GLU A 71 13.63 15.80 13.33
C GLU A 71 12.49 14.93 12.79
N VAL A 72 11.94 15.32 11.64
CA VAL A 72 10.94 14.56 10.89
C VAL A 72 11.64 13.86 9.75
N LYS A 73 11.81 12.56 9.86
CA LYS A 73 12.56 11.73 8.91
C LYS A 73 11.64 10.85 8.09
N ASN A 74 11.86 10.85 6.78
CA ASN A 74 11.19 9.96 5.85
C ASN A 74 11.95 8.62 5.76
N LEU A 75 11.35 7.52 6.20
CA LEU A 75 11.87 6.16 6.02
C LEU A 75 11.22 5.41 4.84
N CYS A 76 10.24 6.03 4.17
CA CYS A 76 9.66 5.54 2.93
C CYS A 76 10.70 5.57 1.80
N ARG A 77 10.58 4.63 0.86
CA ARG A 77 11.43 4.58 -0.34
C ARG A 77 11.12 5.70 -1.35
N CYS A 78 9.93 6.28 -1.27
CA CYS A 78 9.45 7.35 -2.12
C CYS A 78 9.57 8.72 -1.44
N GLU A 79 9.42 9.78 -2.24
CA GLU A 79 9.33 11.14 -1.73
C GLU A 79 7.96 11.34 -1.05
N LEU A 80 7.96 11.89 0.17
CA LEU A 80 6.72 12.20 0.90
C LEU A 80 6.44 13.70 0.82
N THR A 81 5.33 14.07 0.20
CA THR A 81 4.80 15.42 0.10
C THR A 81 3.64 15.61 1.07
N ASN A 82 3.26 16.86 1.35
CA ASN A 82 2.10 17.17 2.21
C ASN A 82 2.10 16.38 3.53
N VAL A 83 3.25 16.39 4.23
CA VAL A 83 3.42 15.67 5.50
C VAL A 83 2.79 16.47 6.63
N TYR A 84 1.78 15.90 7.28
CA TYR A 84 1.09 16.51 8.42
C TYR A 84 1.37 15.77 9.71
N LEU A 85 1.72 16.53 10.75
CA LEU A 85 1.80 16.05 12.12
C LEU A 85 0.58 16.51 12.92
N TRP A 86 0.15 15.66 13.84
CA TRP A 86 -0.78 16.01 14.91
C TRP A 86 -0.01 16.25 16.20
N SER A 87 -0.33 17.35 16.88
CA SER A 87 0.19 17.64 18.22
C SER A 87 -0.87 18.40 19.03
N GLU A 88 -1.23 17.84 20.18
CA GLU A 88 -2.26 18.44 21.02
C GLU A 88 -1.70 19.64 21.80
N GLY A 89 -2.34 20.80 21.63
CA GLY A 89 -2.00 22.00 22.37
C GLY A 89 -0.60 22.55 22.10
N PHE A 90 -0.02 22.26 20.93
CA PHE A 90 1.31 22.76 20.58
C PHE A 90 1.39 24.29 20.70
N ALA A 91 2.37 24.74 21.47
CA ALA A 91 2.71 26.14 21.64
C ALA A 91 4.24 26.26 21.75
N SER A 92 4.76 27.41 21.33
CA SER A 92 6.16 27.74 21.52
C SER A 92 6.34 29.19 21.94
N SER A 93 7.28 29.43 22.85
CA SER A 93 7.72 30.77 23.23
C SER A 93 8.74 31.35 22.24
N MET A 94 9.33 30.52 21.38
CA MET A 94 10.20 30.93 20.29
C MET A 94 9.45 30.87 18.96
N SER A 95 9.69 31.82 18.05
CA SER A 95 9.13 31.78 16.70
C SER A 95 9.70 30.59 15.92
N VAL A 96 8.83 29.67 15.51
CA VAL A 96 9.17 28.57 14.59
C VAL A 96 9.02 29.05 13.16
N ASP A 97 9.94 28.70 12.26
CA ASP A 97 9.84 29.09 10.85
C ASP A 97 8.58 28.45 10.21
N PRO A 98 7.62 29.26 9.71
CA PRO A 98 6.38 28.74 9.13
C PRO A 98 6.58 27.95 7.83
N LYS A 99 7.76 28.03 7.21
CA LYS A 99 8.14 27.18 6.06
C LYS A 99 8.57 25.79 6.49
N LEU A 100 8.98 25.61 7.75
CA LEU A 100 9.38 24.30 8.27
C LEU A 100 8.24 23.63 9.02
N PHE A 101 7.48 24.40 9.80
CA PHE A 101 6.39 23.86 10.61
C PHE A 101 5.34 24.96 10.89
N ARG A 102 4.11 24.74 10.44
CA ARG A 102 2.98 25.66 10.69
C ARG A 102 1.69 24.91 10.94
N GLN A 103 0.76 25.53 11.67
CA GLN A 103 -0.59 25.01 11.79
C GLN A 103 -1.34 25.17 10.46
N GLU A 104 -2.01 24.11 10.02
CA GLU A 104 -2.87 24.12 8.84
C GLU A 104 -4.07 23.19 9.06
N GLY A 105 -5.27 23.76 9.02
CA GLY A 105 -6.49 23.07 9.42
C GLY A 105 -6.40 22.60 10.88
N SER A 106 -6.61 21.30 11.09
CA SER A 106 -6.52 20.68 12.42
C SER A 106 -5.10 20.20 12.76
N GLY A 107 -4.19 20.11 11.79
CA GLY A 107 -2.85 19.58 11.98
C GLY A 107 -1.76 20.62 11.81
N PHE A 108 -0.53 20.13 11.66
CA PHE A 108 0.65 20.93 11.38
C PHE A 108 1.34 20.44 10.13
N LEU A 109 1.46 21.32 9.13
CA LEU A 109 2.14 21.03 7.88
C LEU A 109 3.67 21.18 8.06
N VAL A 110 4.40 20.17 7.58
CA VAL A 110 5.87 20.13 7.60
C VAL A 110 6.43 20.55 6.24
N ASN A 111 7.56 21.27 6.27
CA ASN A 111 8.35 21.63 5.09
C ASN A 111 7.56 22.37 3.99
N ASP A 112 6.55 23.15 4.39
CA ASP A 112 5.69 23.89 3.46
C ASP A 112 5.00 22.98 2.42
N GLY A 113 4.76 21.72 2.79
CA GLY A 113 4.18 20.69 1.92
C GLY A 113 5.14 20.16 0.85
N LYS A 114 6.37 20.69 0.77
CA LYS A 114 7.39 20.23 -0.16
C LYS A 114 7.82 18.82 0.20
N GLY A 115 8.20 18.07 -0.82
CA GLY A 115 8.57 16.69 -0.66
C GLY A 115 9.83 16.51 0.18
N ILE A 116 9.81 15.47 0.99
CA ILE A 116 10.93 14.97 1.77
C ILE A 116 11.42 13.70 1.07
N PRO A 117 12.59 13.72 0.41
CA PRO A 117 13.10 12.54 -0.27
C PRO A 117 13.33 11.37 0.69
N SER A 118 13.43 10.17 0.13
CA SER A 118 13.74 8.95 0.87
C SER A 118 14.99 9.12 1.74
N LEU A 119 14.90 8.69 3.01
CA LEU A 119 15.94 8.76 4.03
C LEU A 119 16.38 10.18 4.45
N MET A 120 15.77 11.22 3.89
CA MET A 120 16.02 12.60 4.27
C MET A 120 15.13 13.03 5.44
N SER A 121 15.55 14.10 6.10
CA SER A 121 14.80 14.68 7.21
C SER A 121 14.70 16.19 7.13
N VAL A 122 13.66 16.71 7.78
CA VAL A 122 13.42 18.13 7.99
C VAL A 122 13.53 18.38 9.48
N LYS A 123 14.30 19.41 9.84
CA LYS A 123 14.56 19.78 11.23
C LYS A 123 14.02 21.16 11.51
N PHE A 124 13.40 21.33 12.68
CA PHE A 124 13.01 22.64 13.20
C PHE A 124 13.14 22.65 14.72
N GLN A 125 13.23 23.85 15.29
CA GLN A 125 13.39 24.02 16.73
C GLN A 125 12.21 24.80 17.30
N TYR A 126 11.82 24.45 18.53
CA TYR A 126 10.84 25.19 19.31
C TYR A 126 11.31 25.27 20.77
N ALA A 127 10.83 26.28 21.48
CA ALA A 127 11.05 26.42 22.92
C ALA A 127 9.74 26.23 23.69
N TRP A 128 9.75 25.36 24.70
CA TRP A 128 8.61 25.15 25.60
C TRP A 128 9.04 24.43 26.89
N ASP A 129 8.19 24.38 27.92
CA ASP A 129 8.48 23.76 29.21
C ASP A 129 8.73 22.24 29.17
N ARG A 130 8.25 21.56 28.11
CA ARG A 130 8.33 20.11 27.90
C ARG A 130 8.32 19.76 26.41
N ALA A 131 8.72 18.53 26.09
CA ALA A 131 8.55 17.99 24.76
C ALA A 131 7.07 17.66 24.48
N TYR A 132 6.56 18.05 23.31
CA TYR A 132 5.21 17.70 22.86
C TYR A 132 5.14 16.28 22.31
N LYS A 133 3.97 15.63 22.41
CA LYS A 133 3.72 14.43 21.61
C LYS A 133 3.37 14.86 20.18
N MET A 134 4.16 14.42 19.22
CA MET A 134 3.94 14.66 17.79
C MET A 134 3.80 13.32 17.08
N THR A 135 2.70 13.13 16.37
CA THR A 135 2.40 11.90 15.62
C THR A 135 2.09 12.20 14.16
N PRO A 136 2.64 11.44 13.19
CA PRO A 136 2.22 11.55 11.80
C PRO A 136 0.71 11.33 11.67
N SER A 137 0.05 12.16 10.87
CA SER A 137 -1.42 12.14 10.71
C SER A 137 -1.86 11.96 9.26
N ALA A 138 -1.13 12.54 8.31
CA ALA A 138 -1.38 12.37 6.88
C ALA A 138 -0.08 12.60 6.08
N THR A 139 0.05 11.94 4.95
CA THR A 139 1.14 12.09 4.00
C THR A 139 0.64 11.80 2.59
N GLN A 140 1.30 12.37 1.59
CA GLN A 140 1.10 12.00 0.19
C GLN A 140 2.42 11.46 -0.37
N GLU A 141 2.35 10.32 -1.04
CA GLU A 141 3.52 9.67 -1.64
C GLU A 141 3.68 10.06 -3.10
N ASP A 142 4.91 10.38 -3.49
CA ASP A 142 5.33 10.54 -4.88
C ASP A 142 6.45 9.54 -5.18
N CYS A 143 6.06 8.38 -5.72
CA CYS A 143 6.97 7.36 -6.19
C CYS A 143 7.25 7.58 -7.67
N ALA A 144 8.44 8.11 -7.99
CA ALA A 144 8.89 8.34 -9.37
C ALA A 144 9.02 7.04 -10.22
N GLY A 145 8.80 5.87 -9.64
CA GLY A 145 8.67 4.59 -10.33
C GLY A 145 7.40 3.88 -9.88
N GLU A 146 6.61 3.44 -10.86
CA GLU A 146 5.46 2.50 -10.76
C GLU A 146 4.04 3.09 -10.70
N ARG A 147 3.85 4.34 -11.09
CA ARG A 147 2.52 4.80 -11.54
C ARG A 147 2.21 4.53 -13.02
N ASN A 148 3.03 3.74 -13.74
CA ASN A 148 2.83 3.45 -15.18
C ASN A 148 3.20 2.01 -15.62
N ARG A 149 2.77 0.95 -14.89
CA ARG A 149 2.84 -0.42 -15.45
C ARG A 149 1.68 -1.32 -15.05
N CYS A 150 0.46 -0.79 -15.08
CA CYS A 150 -0.74 -1.63 -15.09
C CYS A 150 -1.74 -1.31 -16.22
N GLU A 151 -1.49 -0.29 -17.06
CA GLU A 151 -2.39 0.08 -18.15
C GLU A 151 -1.81 -0.16 -19.56
N GLU A 152 -0.65 -0.82 -19.67
CA GLU A 152 -0.06 -1.21 -20.97
C GLU A 152 0.19 -2.73 -21.07
N LEU A 153 -0.61 -3.55 -20.37
CA LEU A 153 -0.59 -5.01 -20.52
C LEU A 153 -1.97 -5.61 -20.86
N LEU A 154 -2.99 -4.79 -21.17
CA LEU A 154 -4.26 -5.27 -21.71
C LEU A 154 -4.36 -5.24 -23.25
N LEU A 155 -3.30 -4.85 -23.96
CA LEU A 155 -3.17 -5.13 -25.39
C LEU A 155 -2.11 -6.21 -25.61
N GLY A 156 -2.32 -7.34 -24.93
CA GLY A 156 -1.65 -8.57 -25.24
C GLY A 156 -1.97 -9.03 -26.67
N ASN A 157 -0.90 -9.23 -27.44
CA ASN A 157 -0.67 -10.46 -28.18
C ASN A 157 -1.52 -10.67 -29.45
N LYS A 158 -1.02 -10.17 -30.58
CA LYS A 158 -1.32 -10.75 -31.89
C LYS A 158 -0.02 -11.14 -32.59
N TRP A 159 0.52 -12.30 -32.20
CA TRP A 159 1.44 -13.05 -33.04
C TRP A 159 0.71 -14.32 -33.48
N LEU A 160 0.31 -14.36 -34.75
CA LEU A 160 -0.05 -15.59 -35.44
C LEU A 160 1.24 -16.23 -35.98
N PRO A 161 1.40 -17.56 -35.88
CA PRO A 161 2.58 -18.26 -36.36
C PRO A 161 2.63 -18.29 -37.89
N GLY A 162 3.85 -18.35 -38.42
CA GLY A 162 4.14 -18.39 -39.85
C GLY A 162 3.48 -19.56 -40.58
N ALA A 163 2.95 -19.26 -41.77
CA ALA A 163 2.70 -20.25 -42.79
C ALA A 163 3.87 -20.21 -43.78
N VAL A 164 4.63 -21.30 -43.80
CA VAL A 164 5.55 -21.66 -44.88
C VAL A 164 4.70 -22.14 -46.06
N GLY A 165 4.87 -21.52 -47.23
CA GLY A 165 4.35 -22.00 -48.52
C GLY A 165 5.29 -21.49 -49.61
N LEU A 166 6.24 -22.32 -50.06
CA LEU A 166 6.16 -23.12 -51.29
C LEU A 166 6.20 -22.26 -52.57
N VAL A 167 7.41 -22.24 -53.15
CA VAL A 167 7.77 -22.26 -54.58
C VAL A 167 6.62 -22.35 -55.58
N GLY A 168 6.61 -21.42 -56.55
CA GLY A 168 5.78 -21.50 -57.76
C GLY A 168 6.17 -20.42 -58.77
N ALA A 169 6.80 -20.85 -59.86
CA ALA A 169 7.23 -20.02 -60.98
C ALA A 169 6.09 -19.63 -61.93
N ALA A 170 6.40 -18.64 -62.79
CA ALA A 170 5.76 -18.26 -64.05
C ALA A 170 4.38 -17.57 -63.97
N VAL A 171 4.21 -16.44 -64.66
CA VAL A 171 3.57 -16.33 -65.99
C VAL A 171 3.77 -14.89 -66.52
N LEU A 172 4.36 -14.79 -67.72
CA LEU A 172 4.39 -13.63 -68.61
C LEU A 172 3.01 -13.43 -69.29
N PHE A 173 2.87 -12.37 -70.09
CA PHE A 173 1.71 -11.94 -70.90
C PHE A 173 0.79 -10.94 -70.16
N SER A 174 0.52 -9.74 -70.67
CA SER A 174 0.69 -9.20 -72.04
C SER A 174 0.88 -7.69 -72.03
#